data_AF-A0A2A5GUP4-F1
#
_entry.id   AF-A0A2A5GUP4-F1
#
_cell.length_a   1.000
_cell.length_b   1.000
_cell.length_c   1.000
_cell.angle_alpha   90.00
_cell.angle_beta   90.00
_cell.angle_gamma   90.00
#
_symmetry.space_group_name_H-M   'P 1'
#
loop_
_entity.id
_entity.type
_entity.pdbx_description
1 polymer ?
#
loop_
_entity_poly.entity_id
_entity_poly.type
_entity_poly.pdbx_seq_one_letter_code
_entity_poly.pdbx_strand_id
1 'polypeptide(L)' 'MVKYTFRDNDTNTEFDVEIPMTQRKEYLSKNPNLSQVLSKSNIVSGVGGIKVDDGFKDILRTMKKNNPGSTIET' A
#
# COMPACT_ATOMS: atom_id res chain seq x y z
N MET A 1 -0.64 -14.46 -17.05
CA MET A 1 -1.02 -15.34 -15.92
C MET A 1 -1.08 -14.47 -14.67
N VAL A 2 -2.07 -14.62 -13.80
CA VAL A 2 -2.20 -13.79 -12.58
C VAL A 2 -1.79 -14.64 -11.39
N LYS A 3 -0.84 -14.14 -10.58
CA LYS A 3 -0.42 -14.80 -9.34
C LYS A 3 -1.25 -14.26 -8.19
N TYR A 4 -1.88 -15.15 -7.44
CA TYR A 4 -2.59 -14.80 -6.22
C TYR A 4 -1.90 -15.47 -5.03
N THR A 5 -1.62 -14.69 -4.00
CA THR A 5 -1.10 -15.21 -2.73
C THR A 5 -2.28 -15.61 -1.86
N PHE A 6 -2.28 -16.87 -1.42
CA PHE A 6 -3.26 -17.42 -0.49
C PHE A 6 -2.57 -17.78 0.82
N ARG A 7 -3.28 -17.59 1.93
CA ARG A 7 -2.86 -18.02 3.25
C ARG A 7 -3.83 -19.05 3.77
N ASP A 8 -3.28 -20.19 4.17
CA ASP A 8 -4.00 -21.22 4.89
C ASP A 8 -4.11 -20.83 6.37
N ASN A 9 -5.35 -20.76 6.89
CA ASN A 9 -5.57 -20.34 8.28
C ASN A 9 -5.22 -21.44 9.30
N ASP A 10 -5.19 -22.72 8.89
CA ASP A 10 -4.89 -23.86 9.77
C ASP A 10 -3.39 -24.03 10.02
N THR A 11 -2.59 -23.89 8.96
CA THR A 11 -1.13 -24.09 8.97
C THR A 11 -0.35 -22.78 8.97
N ASN A 12 -1.05 -21.64 8.81
CA ASN A 12 -0.47 -20.31 8.70
C ASN A 12 0.51 -20.14 7.52
N THR A 13 0.48 -21.04 6.55
CA THR A 13 1.41 -21.05 5.41
C THR A 13 0.86 -20.21 4.27
N GLU A 14 1.72 -19.36 3.71
CA GLU A 14 1.42 -18.52 2.54
C GLU A 14 1.99 -19.17 1.27
N PHE A 15 1.19 -19.28 0.21
CA PHE A 15 1.60 -19.87 -1.05
C PHE A 15 1.01 -19.12 -2.25
N ASP A 16 1.77 -19.11 -3.34
CA ASP A 16 1.40 -18.42 -4.57
C ASP A 16 0.77 -19.40 -5.57
N VAL A 17 -0.42 -19.06 -6.05
CA VAL A 17 -1.15 -19.86 -7.04
C VAL A 17 -1.38 -19.02 -8.30
N GLU A 18 -0.96 -19.55 -9.44
CA GLU A 18 -1.19 -18.94 -10.74
C GLU A 18 -2.48 -19.48 -11.35
N ILE A 19 -3.59 -18.75 -11.16
CA ILE A 19 -4.92 -19.15 -11.66
C ILE A 19 -5.61 -18.01 -12.42
N PRO A 20 -6.46 -18.33 -13.41
CA PRO A 20 -7.31 -17.34 -14.04
C PRO A 20 -8.35 -16.79 -13.05
N MET A 21 -8.70 -15.50 -13.19
CA MET A 21 -9.68 -14.80 -12.33
C MET A 21 -11.02 -15.54 -12.22
N THR A 22 -11.45 -16.22 -13.29
CA THR A 22 -12.69 -17.02 -13.34
C THR A 22 -12.66 -18.19 -12.35
N GLN A 23 -11.53 -18.88 -12.23
CA GLN A 23 -11.38 -20.04 -11.34
C GLN A 23 -11.09 -19.65 -9.90
N ARG A 24 -10.69 -18.39 -9.63
CA ARG A 24 -10.47 -17.89 -8.26
C ARG A 24 -11.72 -18.09 -7.40
N LYS A 25 -12.92 -17.75 -7.90
CA LYS A 25 -14.16 -17.89 -7.12
C LYS A 25 -14.47 -19.34 -6.76
N GLU A 26 -14.28 -20.27 -7.69
CA GLU A 26 -14.45 -21.70 -7.43
C GLU A 26 -13.39 -22.23 -6.45
N TYR A 27 -12.17 -21.73 -6.54
CA TYR A 27 -11.06 -22.14 -5.68
C TYR A 27 -11.27 -21.71 -4.21
N LEU A 28 -11.76 -20.49 -3.97
CA LEU A 28 -12.16 -20.04 -2.63
C LEU A 28 -13.39 -20.79 -2.11
N SER A 29 -14.36 -21.12 -2.98
CA SER A 29 -15.56 -21.88 -2.58
C SER A 29 -15.23 -23.32 -2.15
N LYS A 30 -14.28 -23.96 -2.84
CA LYS A 30 -13.81 -25.32 -2.51
C LYS A 30 -12.91 -25.37 -1.28
N ASN A 31 -12.27 -24.26 -0.92
CA ASN A 31 -11.33 -24.17 0.18
C ASN A 31 -11.65 -22.97 1.08
N PRO A 32 -12.70 -23.06 1.92
CA PRO A 32 -13.11 -21.97 2.80
C PRO A 32 -12.04 -21.58 3.83
N ASN A 33 -11.06 -22.46 4.07
CA ASN A 33 -9.95 -22.23 5.01
C ASN A 33 -8.84 -21.36 4.41
N LEU A 34 -8.89 -21.05 3.11
CA LEU A 34 -7.92 -20.20 2.42
C LEU A 34 -8.39 -18.75 2.38
N SER A 35 -7.67 -17.88 3.07
CA SER A 35 -7.85 -16.45 2.96
C SER A 35 -6.94 -15.91 1.86
N GLN A 36 -7.49 -15.10 0.94
CA GLN A 36 -6.64 -14.38 0.02
C GLN A 36 -5.89 -13.29 0.77
N VAL A 37 -4.57 -13.36 0.74
CA VAL A 37 -3.71 -12.31 1.29
C VAL A 37 -3.26 -11.45 0.12
N LEU A 38 -3.58 -10.17 0.18
CA LEU A 38 -2.91 -9.19 -0.67
C LEU A 38 -1.45 -9.21 -0.26
N SER A 39 -0.60 -9.75 -1.14
CA SER A 39 0.85 -9.74 -0.94
C SER A 39 1.24 -8.34 -0.47
N LYS A 40 1.85 -8.28 0.72
CA LYS A 40 2.22 -7.00 1.33
C LYS A 40 3.18 -6.33 0.37
N SER A 41 2.71 -5.33 -0.37
CA SER A 41 3.63 -4.40 -1.00
C SER A 41 4.46 -3.82 0.15
N ASN A 42 5.78 -4.00 0.09
CA ASN A 42 6.68 -3.29 0.97
C ASN A 42 6.59 -1.81 0.58
N ILE A 43 5.56 -1.13 1.08
CA ILE A 43 5.38 0.31 0.90
C ILE A 43 6.52 0.94 1.72
N VAL A 44 7.64 1.21 1.05
CA VAL A 44 8.70 2.04 1.61
C VAL A 44 8.17 3.48 1.59
N SER A 45 7.44 3.86 2.65
CA SER A 45 7.13 5.25 2.92
C SER A 45 8.42 5.94 3.38
N GLY A 46 8.86 6.98 2.67
CA GLY A 46 9.97 7.84 3.13
C GLY A 46 11.21 7.96 2.24
N VAL A 47 11.25 7.36 1.05
CA VAL A 47 12.36 7.61 0.10
C VAL A 47 12.06 8.83 -0.78
N GLY A 48 12.27 10.02 -0.19
CA GLY A 48 12.15 11.30 -0.87
C GLY A 48 10.97 12.11 -0.33
N GLY A 49 11.25 13.32 0.15
CA GLY A 49 10.25 14.25 0.62
C GLY A 49 9.15 14.49 -0.43
N ILE A 50 7.96 14.83 0.05
CA ILE A 50 6.83 15.17 -0.82
C ILE A 50 7.27 16.34 -1.70
N LYS A 51 7.43 16.10 -3.01
CA LYS A 51 7.66 17.18 -3.97
C LYS A 51 6.40 18.01 -4.01
N VAL A 52 6.41 19.10 -3.27
CA VAL A 52 5.37 20.11 -3.30
C VAL A 52 5.61 21.04 -4.49
N ASP A 53 4.51 21.43 -5.13
CA ASP A 53 4.51 22.39 -6.24
C ASP A 53 5.01 23.78 -5.77
N ASP A 54 5.62 24.57 -6.66
CA ASP A 54 6.18 25.88 -6.30
C ASP A 54 5.11 26.86 -5.81
N GLY A 55 3.87 26.76 -6.28
CA GLY A 55 2.76 27.55 -5.75
C GLY A 55 2.44 27.23 -4.29
N PHE A 56 2.58 25.96 -3.89
CA PHE A 56 2.37 25.54 -2.50
C PHE A 56 3.50 26.03 -1.59
N LYS A 57 4.75 26.04 -2.08
CA LYS A 57 5.89 26.58 -1.32
C LYS A 57 5.73 28.08 -1.02
N ASP A 58 5.18 28.87 -1.93
CA ASP A 58 5.00 30.31 -1.73
C ASP A 58 4.01 30.63 -0.59
N ILE A 59 2.93 29.83 -0.52
CA ILE A 59 1.96 29.89 0.58
C ILE A 59 2.62 29.49 1.89
N LEU A 60 3.42 28.41 1.90
CA LEU A 60 4.17 27.98 3.09
C LEU A 60 5.15 29.06 3.57
N ARG A 61 5.85 29.74 2.65
CA ARG A 61 6.74 30.87 2.97
C ARG A 61 5.97 32.03 3.57
N THR A 62 4.81 32.36 3.01
CA THR A 62 3.94 33.43 3.53
C THR A 62 3.43 33.10 4.94
N MET A 63 3.03 31.85 5.19
CA MET A 63 2.60 31.38 6.51
C MET A 63 3.74 31.41 7.53
N LYS A 64 4.95 30.97 7.13
CA LYS A 64 6.16 31.02 7.97
C LYS A 64 6.57 32.45 8.30
N LYS A 65 6.52 33.37 7.32
CA LYS A 65 6.84 34.79 7.54
C LYS A 65 5.90 35.45 8.55
N ASN A 66 4.62 35.11 8.54
CA ASN A 66 3.64 35.63 9.48
C ASN A 66 3.63 34.92 10.85
N ASN A 67 4.35 33.80 11.00
CA ASN A 67 4.44 33.03 12.24
C ASN A 67 5.91 32.73 12.59
N PRO A 68 6.61 33.66 13.27
CA PRO A 68 8.06 33.58 13.53
C PRO A 68 8.52 32.43 14.44
N GLY A 69 7.62 31.55 14.87
CA GLY A 69 7.93 30.32 15.62
C GLY A 69 7.58 29.02 14.89
N SER A 70 7.25 29.06 13.60
CA SER A 70 6.76 27.90 12.87
C SER A 70 7.91 27.00 12.36
N THR A 71 7.92 25.72 12.78
CA THR A 71 8.86 24.65 12.36
C THR A 71 8.57 24.11 10.96
N ILE A 72 8.10 24.96 10.04
CA ILE A 72 7.85 24.55 8.65
C ILE A 72 9.19 24.54 7.91
N GLU A 73 9.70 23.35 7.63
CA GLU A 73 10.81 23.11 6.70
C GLU A 73 10.30 23.44 5.28
N THR A 74 10.89 24.43 4.61
CA THR A 74 10.47 24.92 3.29
C THR A 74 11.51 24.62 2.24
#